data_AF-A0A934S567-F1
#
_entry.id   AF-A0A934S567-F1
#
_cell.length_a   1.000
_cell.length_b   1.000
_cell.length_c   1.000
_cell.angle_alpha   90.00
_cell.angle_beta   90.00
_cell.angle_gamma   90.00
#
_symmetry.space_group_name_H-M   'P 1'
#
loop_
_entity.id
_entity.type
_entity.pdbx_description
1 polymer ?
#
loop_
_entity_poly.entity_id
_entity_poly.type
_entity_poly.pdbx_seq_one_letter_code
_entity_poly.pdbx_strand_id
1 'polypeptide(L)'
;MKKLVTFIIAFAATASILTAAPERKGRDLQKQIDRINAVIEEKGDDLAEGKAAALQHRLAVLELQQAVRAEVKEVVEGLGEDATKEDIKEAAKEVRLTYKDQFQALKEDRRTLREERRANREAVEEEVEESTPEG
;
A
#
# COMPACT_ATOMS: atom_id res chain seq x y z
N MET A 1 55.23 46.18 -9.58
CA MET A 1 54.31 45.17 -10.15
C MET A 1 53.94 44.16 -9.09
N LYS A 2 52.66 44.09 -8.69
CA LYS A 2 51.98 42.93 -8.08
C LYS A 2 50.48 43.24 -8.12
N LYS A 3 49.77 42.54 -9.01
CA LYS A 3 48.36 42.74 -9.33
C LYS A 3 47.52 42.18 -8.17
N LEU A 4 46.68 43.02 -7.56
CA LEU A 4 45.61 42.58 -6.66
C LEU A 4 44.53 41.94 -7.53
N VAL A 5 44.43 40.62 -7.49
CA VAL A 5 43.37 39.86 -8.15
C VAL A 5 42.18 39.84 -7.21
N THR A 6 41.15 40.61 -7.55
CA THR A 6 39.83 40.59 -6.93
C THR A 6 39.16 39.26 -7.28
N PHE A 7 39.21 38.28 -6.38
CA PHE A 7 38.35 37.09 -6.47
C PHE A 7 37.07 37.39 -5.68
N ILE A 8 36.04 37.87 -6.37
CA ILE A 8 34.68 37.85 -5.87
C ILE A 8 34.28 36.38 -5.87
N ILE A 9 34.35 35.73 -4.71
CA ILE A 9 33.68 34.46 -4.47
C ILE A 9 32.18 34.78 -4.45
N ALA A 10 31.56 34.69 -5.63
CA ALA A 10 30.12 34.56 -5.72
C ALA A 10 29.77 33.19 -5.13
N PHE A 11 29.53 33.16 -3.82
CA PHE A 11 28.83 32.08 -3.14
C PHE A 11 27.37 32.18 -3.57
N ALA A 12 27.12 31.79 -4.82
CA ALA A 12 25.78 31.65 -5.36
C ALA A 12 25.11 30.52 -4.57
N ALA A 13 24.31 30.98 -3.61
CA ALA A 13 23.18 30.33 -3.00
C ALA A 13 22.83 28.95 -3.59
N THR A 14 22.88 27.96 -2.68
CA THR A 14 21.84 26.94 -2.52
C THR A 14 21.63 26.03 -3.72
N ALA A 15 22.44 24.98 -3.78
CA ALA A 15 22.04 23.58 -3.65
C ALA A 15 20.53 23.26 -3.56
N SER A 16 19.74 23.62 -4.57
CA SER A 16 18.37 23.14 -4.73
C SER A 16 18.11 22.59 -6.13
N ILE A 17 19.13 21.96 -6.72
CA ILE A 17 18.86 20.79 -7.56
C ILE A 17 18.56 19.66 -6.57
N LEU A 18 17.42 19.78 -5.87
CA LEU A 18 16.65 18.63 -5.47
C LEU A 18 16.37 17.94 -6.79
N THR A 19 17.12 16.89 -7.06
CA THR A 19 16.73 15.84 -7.98
C THR A 19 15.28 15.54 -7.64
N ALA A 20 14.37 16.11 -8.43
CA ALA A 20 13.01 15.65 -8.54
C ALA A 20 13.13 14.22 -9.03
N ALA A 21 13.32 13.30 -8.07
CA ALA A 21 13.02 11.91 -8.26
C ALA A 21 11.65 11.92 -8.94
N PRO A 22 11.52 11.35 -10.15
CA PRO A 22 10.24 11.38 -10.85
C PRO A 22 9.22 10.87 -9.84
N GLU A 23 8.22 11.72 -9.52
CA GLU A 23 7.11 11.33 -8.67
C GLU A 23 6.61 10.02 -9.24
N ARG A 24 6.98 8.91 -8.61
CA ARG A 24 6.50 7.59 -8.99
C ARG A 24 5.01 7.77 -8.87
N LYS A 25 4.27 7.84 -10.00
CA LYS A 25 2.82 8.08 -10.07
C LYS A 25 2.16 7.25 -9.00
N GLY A 26 2.07 7.84 -7.82
CA GLY A 26 1.75 7.15 -6.60
C GLY A 26 0.27 7.03 -6.74
N ARG A 27 -0.19 5.86 -7.14
CA ARG A 27 -1.60 5.60 -7.35
C ARG A 27 -2.27 5.96 -6.03
N ASP A 28 -2.89 7.13 -5.99
CA ASP A 28 -3.39 7.74 -4.77
C ASP A 28 -4.28 6.72 -4.06
N LEU A 29 -3.97 6.42 -2.80
CA LEU A 29 -4.67 5.38 -2.05
C LEU A 29 -6.14 5.78 -1.88
N GLN A 30 -6.39 7.07 -1.61
CA GLN A 30 -7.74 7.60 -1.48
C GLN A 30 -8.52 7.39 -2.78
N LYS A 31 -7.95 7.76 -3.93
CA LYS A 31 -8.60 7.50 -5.24
C LYS A 31 -8.81 6.02 -5.55
N GLN A 32 -8.06 5.10 -4.95
CA GLN A 32 -8.31 3.66 -5.10
C GLN A 32 -9.46 3.21 -4.20
N ILE A 33 -9.49 3.68 -2.95
CA ILE A 33 -10.56 3.46 -2.00
C ILE A 33 -11.89 3.98 -2.59
N ASP A 34 -11.92 5.24 -3.02
CA ASP A 34 -13.11 5.87 -3.59
C ASP A 34 -13.65 5.11 -4.81
N ARG A 35 -12.75 4.63 -5.68
CA ARG A 35 -13.15 3.83 -6.84
C ARG A 35 -13.72 2.47 -6.47
N ILE A 36 -13.17 1.82 -5.45
CA ILE A 36 -13.68 0.52 -5.01
C ILE A 36 -15.03 0.71 -4.31
N ASN A 37 -15.14 1.72 -3.44
CA ASN A 37 -16.40 2.08 -2.81
C ASN A 37 -17.48 2.40 -3.84
N ALA A 38 -17.17 3.23 -4.85
CA ALA A 38 -18.11 3.52 -5.93
C ALA A 38 -18.58 2.24 -6.67
N VAL A 39 -17.68 1.29 -6.91
CA VAL A 39 -18.05 0.01 -7.56
C VAL A 39 -18.91 -0.86 -6.65
N ILE A 40 -18.63 -0.90 -5.35
CA ILE A 40 -19.42 -1.64 -4.36
C ILE A 40 -20.80 -0.99 -4.18
N GLU A 41 -20.89 0.34 -4.15
CA GLU A 41 -22.14 1.08 -4.04
C GLU A 41 -23.01 0.95 -5.30
N GLU A 42 -22.41 1.05 -6.49
CA GLU A 42 -23.13 0.99 -7.77
C GLU A 42 -23.61 -0.43 -8.10
N LYS A 43 -22.82 -1.46 -7.73
CA LYS A 43 -23.02 -2.84 -8.21
C LYS A 43 -23.06 -3.88 -7.11
N GLY A 44 -23.21 -3.47 -5.84
CA GLY A 44 -23.09 -4.35 -4.68
C GLY A 44 -23.87 -5.65 -4.82
N ASP A 45 -25.15 -5.53 -5.18
CA ASP A 45 -26.07 -6.66 -5.32
C ASP A 45 -25.89 -7.43 -6.65
N ASP A 46 -25.30 -6.79 -7.67
CA ASP A 46 -25.04 -7.36 -8.99
C ASP A 46 -23.64 -7.99 -9.13
N LEU A 47 -22.79 -7.82 -8.11
CA LEU A 47 -21.44 -8.36 -8.09
C LEU A 47 -21.52 -9.85 -7.74
N ALA A 48 -20.91 -10.69 -8.60
CA ALA A 48 -20.62 -12.06 -8.23
C ALA A 48 -19.90 -12.08 -6.88
N GLU A 49 -20.33 -12.95 -5.97
CA GLU A 49 -19.88 -13.02 -4.57
C GLU A 49 -18.34 -13.03 -4.45
N GLY A 50 -17.67 -13.82 -5.29
CA GLY A 50 -16.19 -13.87 -5.30
C GLY A 50 -15.50 -12.57 -5.73
N LYS A 51 -16.18 -11.71 -6.51
CA LYS A 51 -15.69 -10.39 -6.91
C LYS A 51 -15.99 -9.35 -5.83
N ALA A 52 -17.16 -9.41 -5.19
CA ALA A 52 -17.48 -8.57 -4.03
C ALA A 52 -16.48 -8.80 -2.89
N ALA A 53 -16.24 -10.06 -2.51
CA ALA A 53 -15.27 -10.41 -1.47
C ALA A 53 -13.84 -9.97 -1.82
N ALA A 54 -13.43 -10.06 -3.09
CA ALA A 54 -12.11 -9.60 -3.53
C ALA A 54 -11.97 -8.06 -3.46
N LEU A 55 -13.04 -7.32 -3.79
CA LEU A 55 -13.06 -5.86 -3.68
C LEU A 55 -13.06 -5.40 -2.22
N GLN A 56 -13.84 -6.04 -1.35
CA GLN A 56 -13.85 -5.78 0.09
C GLN A 56 -12.49 -6.06 0.73
N HIS A 57 -11.85 -7.19 0.40
CA HIS A 57 -10.50 -7.49 0.86
C HIS A 57 -9.49 -6.43 0.41
N ARG A 58 -9.59 -6.02 -0.87
CA ARG A 58 -8.70 -4.99 -1.42
C ARG A 58 -8.92 -3.63 -0.74
N LEU A 59 -10.16 -3.28 -0.44
CA LEU A 59 -10.53 -2.07 0.29
C LEU A 59 -9.90 -2.06 1.67
N ALA A 60 -10.10 -3.12 2.47
CA ALA A 60 -9.53 -3.24 3.81
C ALA A 60 -8.00 -3.09 3.83
N VAL A 61 -7.30 -3.68 2.85
CA VAL A 61 -5.84 -3.51 2.72
C VAL A 61 -5.45 -2.07 2.41
N LEU A 62 -6.22 -1.37 1.57
CA LEU A 62 -5.93 0.02 1.19
C LEU A 62 -6.18 0.99 2.33
N GLU A 63 -7.28 0.82 3.06
CA GLU A 63 -7.61 1.61 4.25
C GLU A 63 -6.55 1.43 5.34
N LEU A 64 -6.12 0.18 5.58
CA LEU A 64 -5.03 -0.11 6.52
C LEU A 64 -3.70 0.55 6.10
N GLN A 65 -3.39 0.52 4.80
CA GLN A 65 -2.20 1.21 4.27
C GLN A 65 -2.29 2.73 4.43
N GLN A 66 -3.49 3.30 4.33
CA GLN A 66 -3.72 4.73 4.52
C GLN A 66 -3.56 5.10 6.00
N ALA A 67 -4.16 4.34 6.91
CA ALA A 67 -4.03 4.53 8.36
C ALA A 67 -2.56 4.50 8.79
N VAL A 68 -1.81 3.47 8.39
CA VAL A 68 -0.38 3.34 8.71
C VAL A 68 0.43 4.52 8.16
N ARG A 69 0.11 5.02 6.96
CA ARG A 69 0.82 6.18 6.39
C ARG A 69 0.49 7.47 7.14
N ALA A 70 -0.76 7.65 7.55
CA ALA A 70 -1.18 8.80 8.34
C ALA A 70 -0.47 8.80 9.69
N GLU A 71 -0.44 7.65 10.37
CA GLU A 71 0.21 7.53 11.69
C GLU A 71 1.73 7.65 11.60
N VAL A 72 2.38 7.03 10.60
CA VAL A 72 3.83 7.26 10.37
C VAL A 72 4.11 8.74 10.15
N LYS A 73 3.26 9.44 9.39
CA LYS A 73 3.43 10.87 9.15
C LYS A 73 3.30 11.67 10.44
N GLU A 74 2.25 11.43 11.22
CA GLU A 74 2.01 12.09 12.50
C GLU A 74 3.17 11.88 13.48
N VAL A 75 3.62 10.63 13.63
CA VAL A 75 4.74 10.29 14.51
C VAL A 75 6.03 10.97 14.05
N VAL A 76 6.32 10.97 12.74
CA VAL A 76 7.53 11.61 12.19
C VAL A 76 7.47 13.14 12.34
N GLU A 77 6.31 13.76 12.12
CA GLU A 77 6.12 15.19 12.37
C GLU A 77 6.29 15.54 13.86
N GLY A 78 5.92 14.62 14.76
CA GLY A 78 6.10 14.76 16.21
C GLY A 78 7.56 14.67 16.69
N LEU A 79 8.49 14.10 15.91
CA LEU A 79 9.91 14.00 16.28
C LEU A 79 10.65 15.36 16.22
N GLY A 80 10.09 16.35 15.52
CA GLY A 80 10.69 17.67 15.34
C GLY A 80 11.77 17.75 14.25
N GLU A 81 12.23 18.96 13.95
CA GLU A 81 13.15 19.25 12.83
C GLU A 81 14.58 18.69 13.02
N ASP A 82 14.96 18.41 14.27
CA ASP A 82 16.28 17.88 14.64
C ASP A 82 16.36 16.34 14.55
N ALA A 83 15.25 15.67 14.22
CA ALA A 83 15.18 14.21 14.14
C ALA A 83 16.14 13.65 13.10
N THR A 84 16.93 12.65 13.48
CA THR A 84 17.84 11.99 12.55
C THR A 84 17.08 11.03 11.64
N LYS A 85 17.75 10.61 10.56
CA LYS A 85 17.20 9.56 9.67
C LYS A 85 16.97 8.23 10.39
N GLU A 86 17.78 7.92 11.41
CA GLU A 86 17.61 6.70 12.20
C GLU A 86 16.36 6.81 13.09
N ASP A 87 16.14 7.95 13.74
CA ASP A 87 14.95 8.20 14.58
C ASP A 87 13.65 8.08 13.76
N ILE A 88 13.61 8.69 12.57
CA ILE A 88 12.48 8.59 11.63
C ILE A 88 12.21 7.12 11.24
N LYS A 89 13.28 6.35 11.00
CA LYS A 89 13.18 4.96 10.57
C LYS A 89 12.72 4.04 11.70
N GLU A 90 13.19 4.28 12.92
CA GLU A 90 12.79 3.56 14.11
C GLU A 90 11.31 3.84 14.42
N ALA A 91 10.91 5.10 14.45
CA ALA A 91 9.52 5.48 14.68
C ALA A 91 8.57 4.91 13.62
N ALA A 92 8.95 4.96 12.33
CA ALA A 92 8.17 4.34 11.27
C ALA A 92 8.11 2.79 11.39
N LYS A 93 9.15 2.17 11.96
CA LYS A 93 9.18 0.72 12.21
C LYS A 93 8.26 0.36 13.38
N GLU A 94 8.23 1.16 14.43
CA GLU A 94 7.32 0.98 15.57
C GLU A 94 5.87 1.03 15.12
N VAL A 95 5.48 2.05 14.36
CA VAL A 95 4.12 2.12 13.77
C VAL A 95 3.85 0.88 12.90
N ARG A 96 4.79 0.43 12.06
CA ARG A 96 4.55 -0.80 11.28
C ARG A 96 4.39 -2.05 12.15
N LEU A 97 5.02 -2.09 13.32
CA LEU A 97 4.90 -3.20 14.26
C LEU A 97 3.53 -3.20 14.96
N THR A 98 2.97 -2.04 15.30
CA THR A 98 1.63 -1.94 15.91
C THR A 98 0.53 -2.48 14.98
N TYR A 99 0.68 -2.26 13.66
CA TYR A 99 -0.26 -2.75 12.64
C TYR A 99 0.07 -4.15 12.11
N LYS A 100 1.15 -4.78 12.57
CA LYS A 100 1.64 -6.06 12.02
C LYS A 100 0.56 -7.14 12.06
N ASP A 101 -0.14 -7.26 13.18
CA ASP A 101 -1.12 -8.32 13.40
C ASP A 101 -2.36 -8.12 12.52
N GLN A 102 -2.77 -6.87 12.30
CA GLN A 102 -3.86 -6.53 11.37
C GLN A 102 -3.50 -6.88 9.92
N PHE A 103 -2.25 -6.62 9.49
CA PHE A 103 -1.79 -7.08 8.19
C PHE A 103 -1.65 -8.59 8.08
N GLN A 104 -1.33 -9.29 9.18
CA GLN A 104 -1.27 -10.74 9.21
C GLN A 104 -2.66 -11.35 9.07
N ALA A 105 -3.64 -10.86 9.83
CA ALA A 105 -5.04 -11.27 9.71
C ALA A 105 -5.55 -11.14 8.26
N LEU A 106 -5.35 -9.98 7.63
CA LEU A 106 -5.76 -9.79 6.22
C LEU A 106 -5.04 -10.73 5.25
N LYS A 107 -3.80 -11.16 5.54
CA LYS A 107 -3.09 -12.14 4.69
C LYS A 107 -3.65 -13.54 4.88
N GLU A 108 -3.98 -13.90 6.12
CA GLU A 108 -4.58 -15.18 6.47
C GLU A 108 -5.98 -15.30 5.86
N ASP A 109 -6.84 -14.28 5.99
CA ASP A 109 -8.16 -14.24 5.33
C ASP A 109 -8.05 -14.48 3.82
N ARG A 110 -7.08 -13.82 3.16
CA ARG A 110 -6.84 -14.01 1.73
C ARG A 110 -6.36 -15.43 1.42
N ARG A 111 -5.58 -16.03 2.31
CA ARG A 111 -5.08 -17.39 2.14
C ARG A 111 -6.24 -18.37 2.24
N THR A 112 -7.08 -18.26 3.27
CA THR A 112 -8.27 -19.08 3.47
C THR A 112 -9.20 -19.00 2.26
N LEU A 113 -9.52 -17.79 1.78
CA LEU A 113 -10.34 -17.59 0.57
C LEU A 113 -9.76 -18.23 -0.69
N ARG A 114 -8.42 -18.36 -0.79
CA ARG A 114 -7.77 -19.05 -1.92
C ARG A 114 -7.82 -20.56 -1.77
N GLU A 115 -7.63 -21.06 -0.56
CA GLU A 115 -7.70 -22.48 -0.24
C GLU A 115 -9.13 -23.00 -0.46
N GLU A 116 -10.16 -22.28 0.00
CA GLU A 116 -11.57 -22.59 -0.28
C GLU A 116 -11.89 -22.60 -1.77
N ARG A 117 -11.43 -21.59 -2.52
CA ARG A 117 -11.62 -21.56 -3.99
C ARG A 117 -10.93 -22.71 -4.70
N ARG A 118 -9.83 -23.21 -4.15
CA ARG A 118 -9.12 -24.35 -4.71
C ARG A 118 -9.87 -25.64 -4.41
N ALA A 119 -10.28 -25.85 -3.16
CA ALA A 119 -11.06 -27.00 -2.75
C ALA A 119 -12.39 -27.10 -3.53
N ASN A 120 -13.08 -25.98 -3.75
CA ASN A 120 -14.31 -25.97 -4.55
C ASN A 120 -14.08 -26.32 -6.02
N ARG A 121 -12.90 -26.04 -6.59
CA ARG A 121 -12.57 -26.48 -7.96
C ARG A 121 -12.26 -27.96 -8.01
N GLU A 122 -11.46 -28.44 -7.06
CA GLU A 122 -11.10 -29.86 -6.95
C GLU A 122 -12.37 -30.72 -6.75
N ALA A 123 -13.32 -30.30 -5.90
CA ALA A 123 -14.59 -30.99 -5.70
C ALA A 123 -15.48 -31.02 -6.96
N VAL A 124 -15.52 -29.91 -7.73
CA VAL A 124 -16.28 -29.85 -8.99
C VAL A 124 -15.63 -30.73 -10.07
N GLU A 125 -14.29 -30.79 -10.12
CA GLU A 125 -13.57 -31.67 -11.05
C GLU A 125 -13.83 -33.16 -10.72
N GLU A 126 -13.87 -33.53 -9.43
CA GLU A 126 -14.18 -34.89 -8.97
C GLU A 126 -15.64 -35.28 -9.29
N GLU A 127 -16.63 -34.39 -9.08
CA GLU A 127 -18.04 -34.64 -9.46
C GLU A 127 -18.24 -34.80 -10.98
N VAL A 128 -17.45 -34.08 -11.80
CA VAL A 128 -17.53 -34.17 -13.27
C VAL A 128 -16.89 -35.46 -13.79
N GLU A 129 -15.80 -35.92 -13.15
CA GLU A 129 -15.15 -37.19 -13.49
C GLU A 129 -16.03 -38.39 -13.11
N GLU A 130 -16.71 -38.34 -11.95
CA GLU A 130 -17.60 -39.43 -11.50
C GLU A 130 -18.93 -39.51 -12.28
N SER A 131 -19.39 -38.38 -12.87
CA SER A 131 -20.64 -38.33 -13.65
C SER A 131 -20.48 -38.60 -15.15
N THR A 132 -19.25 -38.82 -15.64
CA THR A 132 -18.99 -39.21 -17.02
C THR A 132 -18.89 -40.74 -17.10
N PRO A 133 -19.93 -41.47 -17.55
CA PRO A 133 -19.80 -42.91 -17.75
C PRO A 133 -18.75 -43.18 -18.83
N GLU A 134 -17.73 -43.97 -18.50
CA GLU A 134 -16.83 -44.58 -19.49
C GLU A 134 -17.70 -45.37 -20.47
N GLY A 135 -17.87 -44.81 -21.67
CA GLY A 135 -18.56 -45.44 -22.80
C GLY A 135 -17.67 -46.44 -23.52
#